data_AF-A0A7M5XGF7-F1
#
_entry.id   AF-A0A7M5XGF7-F1
#
_cell.length_a   1.000
_cell.length_b   1.000
_cell.length_c   1.000
_cell.angle_alpha   90.00
_cell.angle_beta   90.00
_cell.angle_gamma   90.00
#
_symmetry.space_group_name_H-M   'P 1'
#
loop_
_entity.id
_entity.type
_entity.pdbx_description
1 polymer ?
#
loop_
_entity_poly.entity_id
_entity_poly.type
_entity_poly.pdbx_seq_one_letter_code
_entity_poly.pdbx_strand_id
1 'polypeptide(L)'
;MGKGKANSSASSEDKTREAKRRGLRSVDKSCVKYLCVRDVSSQTNKTENMAEAETIKTAVAWCFGYGSLVESYHNKAKYVEVNINYRRVWNAWNTKARATFLGLEKTIEKHAVNGVIYPIYSQKEIEELDLREQGYSRLAIPHEDVKVLNEGLNETMLNMKLDASMLLFTYVPNCDGNAPEAWFPILQSYVDLCANGFLRFRKDGQPRDASDPVRRFLDTTHKWSKYMLNDRVLARRPWVSEKNQFVIDDYLDDEDDVNDIPAALYPTDFSVRFFREIQEGLMTCGTDRKRYVSDNSICH
;
A
#
# COMPACT_ATOMS: atom_id res chain seq x y z
N MET A 1 -49.56 46.81 54.68
CA MET A 1 -50.86 46.12 54.46
C MET A 1 -50.58 44.70 53.95
N GLY A 2 -51.43 43.73 54.34
CA GLY A 2 -51.16 42.27 54.52
C GLY A 2 -50.57 41.49 53.33
N LYS A 3 -49.78 40.43 53.51
CA LYS A 3 -49.99 39.08 54.14
C LYS A 3 -50.83 38.09 53.30
N GLY A 4 -50.24 36.93 52.99
CA GLY A 4 -50.89 35.63 52.65
C GLY A 4 -50.06 34.76 51.69
N LYS A 5 -49.14 33.88 52.15
CA LYS A 5 -49.23 32.41 52.39
C LYS A 5 -49.65 31.56 51.16
N ALA A 6 -48.75 30.74 50.56
CA ALA A 6 -48.46 29.30 50.84
C ALA A 6 -49.65 28.36 50.45
N ASN A 7 -49.55 27.18 49.82
CA ASN A 7 -48.55 26.09 49.86
C ASN A 7 -48.95 24.94 48.87
N SER A 8 -47.99 24.08 48.45
CA SER A 8 -48.02 22.58 48.25
C SER A 8 -49.18 21.88 47.47
N SER A 9 -49.11 20.72 46.78
CA SER A 9 -48.11 19.65 46.48
C SER A 9 -48.84 18.48 45.75
N ALA A 10 -48.07 17.50 45.22
CA ALA A 10 -48.40 16.07 44.93
C ALA A 10 -49.06 15.72 43.57
N SER A 11 -48.38 14.97 42.67
CA SER A 11 -48.25 13.48 42.53
C SER A 11 -49.51 12.85 41.91
N SER A 12 -49.55 11.78 41.12
CA SER A 12 -48.67 10.69 40.67
C SER A 12 -49.52 9.78 39.76
N GLU A 13 -48.91 9.10 38.78
CA GLU A 13 -49.32 7.75 38.28
C GLU A 13 -50.72 7.60 37.62
N ASP A 14 -51.05 6.70 36.70
CA ASP A 14 -50.42 5.63 35.92
C ASP A 14 -51.60 5.01 35.12
N LYS A 15 -51.29 4.20 34.12
CA LYS A 15 -52.12 3.11 33.55
C LYS A 15 -52.76 3.25 32.16
N THR A 16 -51.95 2.85 31.18
CA THR A 16 -52.10 1.69 30.28
C THR A 16 -53.35 1.49 29.39
N ARG A 17 -53.03 1.05 28.16
CA ARG A 17 -53.74 0.12 27.24
C ARG A 17 -54.57 0.75 26.12
N GLU A 18 -54.61 0.23 24.90
CA GLU A 18 -53.93 -0.85 24.15
C GLU A 18 -54.60 -0.86 22.75
N ALA A 19 -53.97 -1.47 21.76
CA ALA A 19 -54.55 -1.85 20.45
C ALA A 19 -54.65 -0.78 19.32
N LYS A 20 -53.62 -0.74 18.46
CA LYS A 20 -53.77 -0.87 16.99
C LYS A 20 -52.42 -0.91 16.26
N ARG A 21 -51.81 -2.09 16.13
CA ARG A 21 -50.85 -2.40 15.05
C ARG A 21 -50.93 -3.87 14.65
N ARG A 22 -51.57 -4.16 13.52
CA ARG A 22 -51.43 -5.40 12.73
C ARG A 22 -51.66 -5.08 11.25
N GLY A 23 -50.83 -5.68 10.38
CA GLY A 23 -51.01 -5.73 8.92
C GLY A 23 -49.78 -5.27 8.12
N LEU A 24 -48.67 -6.01 8.13
CA LEU A 24 -48.19 -6.92 7.06
C LEU A 24 -47.59 -6.24 5.81
N ARG A 25 -46.30 -6.47 5.54
CA ARG A 25 -45.81 -7.44 4.53
C ARG A 25 -44.29 -7.62 4.60
N SER A 26 -43.88 -8.87 4.41
CA SER A 26 -42.53 -9.40 4.42
C SER A 26 -41.71 -8.92 3.23
N VAL A 27 -40.45 -8.55 3.48
CA VAL A 27 -39.39 -8.57 2.48
C VAL A 27 -38.21 -9.32 3.08
N ASP A 28 -37.77 -10.31 2.31
CA ASP A 28 -36.71 -11.26 2.55
C ASP A 28 -35.39 -10.56 2.93
N LYS A 29 -34.72 -11.04 3.99
CA LYS A 29 -33.41 -10.57 4.46
C LYS A 29 -32.44 -11.74 4.45
N SER A 30 -31.92 -12.07 3.28
CA SER A 30 -30.72 -12.89 3.14
C SER A 30 -29.46 -12.05 3.38
N CYS A 31 -28.94 -12.20 4.60
CA CYS A 31 -27.53 -12.36 4.97
C CYS A 31 -26.45 -11.47 4.29
N VAL A 32 -26.01 -10.43 4.99
CA VAL A 32 -24.58 -10.08 5.10
C VAL A 32 -24.32 -9.65 6.55
N LYS A 33 -23.81 -10.59 7.38
CA LYS A 33 -23.31 -10.28 8.73
C LYS A 33 -21.79 -10.12 8.65
N TYR A 34 -21.29 -8.90 8.71
CA TYR A 34 -19.95 -8.63 9.21
C TYR A 34 -20.06 -8.39 10.71
N LEU A 35 -19.72 -9.41 11.50
CA LEU A 35 -19.60 -9.31 12.94
C LEU A 35 -18.12 -9.16 13.29
N CYS A 36 -17.77 -7.94 13.69
CA CYS A 36 -16.62 -7.67 14.54
C CYS A 36 -16.99 -8.12 15.95
N VAL A 37 -16.30 -9.12 16.49
CA VAL A 37 -16.35 -9.45 17.93
C VAL A 37 -14.91 -9.64 18.40
N ARG A 38 -14.52 -8.80 19.35
CA ARG A 38 -13.41 -9.04 20.27
C ARG A 38 -13.86 -10.15 21.23
N ASP A 39 -13.16 -11.28 21.23
CA ASP A 39 -13.29 -12.26 22.30
C ASP A 39 -12.13 -12.10 23.29
N VAL A 40 -12.50 -11.82 24.54
CA VAL A 40 -11.64 -12.02 25.71
C VAL A 40 -12.37 -12.96 26.67
N SER A 41 -11.63 -13.98 27.11
CA SER A 41 -11.88 -14.93 28.20
C SER A 41 -12.73 -16.17 27.87
N SER A 42 -12.09 -17.33 27.82
CA SER A 42 -12.02 -18.25 28.97
C SER A 42 -11.22 -19.50 28.61
N GLN A 43 -10.29 -19.87 29.50
CA GLN A 43 -9.56 -21.13 29.44
C GLN A 43 -10.51 -22.30 29.69
N THR A 44 -10.41 -23.37 28.87
CA THR A 44 -10.58 -24.74 29.35
C THR A 44 -9.73 -25.68 28.52
N ASN A 45 -8.97 -26.52 29.23
CA ASN A 45 -8.03 -27.51 28.71
C ASN A 45 -8.72 -28.53 27.80
N LYS A 46 -8.17 -28.75 26.61
CA LYS A 46 -8.14 -30.06 25.94
C LYS A 46 -6.84 -30.18 25.14
N THR A 47 -5.88 -30.85 25.78
CA THR A 47 -4.75 -31.53 25.15
C THR A 47 -5.28 -32.52 24.12
N GLU A 48 -5.20 -32.15 22.85
CA GLU A 48 -5.21 -33.11 21.75
C GLU A 48 -3.97 -32.85 20.89
N ASN A 49 -3.08 -33.84 20.91
CA ASN A 49 -1.90 -33.93 20.08
C ASN A 49 -2.30 -33.88 18.60
N MET A 50 -2.06 -32.74 17.95
CA MET A 50 -1.85 -32.68 16.51
C MET A 50 -0.51 -32.02 16.27
N ALA A 51 0.55 -32.83 16.36
CA ALA A 51 1.76 -32.56 15.60
C ALA A 51 1.41 -32.79 14.12
N GLU A 52 0.74 -31.81 13.51
CA GLU A 52 0.82 -31.66 12.07
C GLU A 52 2.31 -31.48 11.77
N ALA A 53 2.89 -32.47 11.09
CA ALA A 53 4.21 -32.35 10.53
C ALA A 53 4.16 -31.15 9.57
N GLU A 54 4.60 -30.00 10.07
CA GLU A 54 4.73 -28.77 9.32
C GLU A 54 5.65 -29.11 8.15
N THR A 55 5.02 -29.37 7.00
CA THR A 55 5.75 -29.76 5.81
C THR A 55 6.60 -28.55 5.47
N ILE A 56 7.91 -28.68 5.61
CA ILE A 56 8.85 -27.59 5.35
C ILE A 56 8.63 -27.16 3.90
N LYS A 57 7.85 -26.09 3.70
CA LYS A 57 7.55 -25.55 2.38
C LYS A 57 8.86 -25.02 1.83
N THR A 58 9.37 -25.69 0.80
CA THR A 58 10.53 -25.22 0.06
C THR A 58 10.06 -24.12 -0.88
N ALA A 59 10.77 -23.00 -0.94
CA ALA A 59 10.47 -21.95 -1.89
C ALA A 59 10.68 -22.46 -3.32
N VAL A 60 9.81 -22.06 -4.24
CA VAL A 60 9.92 -22.36 -5.67
C VAL A 60 10.51 -21.17 -6.44
N ALA A 61 10.41 -19.96 -5.88
CA ALA A 61 10.96 -18.74 -6.43
C ALA A 61 11.13 -17.68 -5.34
N TRP A 62 11.80 -16.58 -5.69
CA TRP A 62 11.90 -15.36 -4.91
C TRP A 62 11.37 -14.18 -5.73
N CYS A 63 10.66 -13.26 -5.07
CA CYS A 63 10.21 -12.02 -5.69
C CYS A 63 10.86 -10.83 -5.00
N PHE A 64 11.47 -9.95 -5.79
CA PHE A 64 12.00 -8.67 -5.38
C PHE A 64 10.91 -7.59 -5.49
N GLY A 65 10.54 -7.01 -4.35
CA GLY A 65 9.65 -5.86 -4.24
C GLY A 65 10.41 -4.58 -3.88
N TYR A 66 10.17 -3.50 -4.62
CA TYR A 66 10.89 -2.22 -4.47
C TYR A 66 9.99 -1.02 -4.14
N GLY A 67 8.70 -1.27 -3.87
CA GLY A 67 7.69 -0.26 -3.53
C GLY A 67 6.74 -0.78 -2.46
N SER A 68 5.42 -0.72 -2.68
CA SER A 68 4.41 -1.15 -1.68
C SER A 68 4.51 -2.62 -1.21
N LEU A 69 5.19 -3.48 -1.99
CA LEU A 69 5.52 -4.85 -1.59
C LEU A 69 6.45 -4.89 -0.37
N VAL A 70 7.29 -3.86 -0.16
CA VAL A 70 8.17 -3.78 1.01
C VAL A 70 7.34 -3.79 2.28
N GLU A 71 6.34 -2.90 2.42
CA GLU A 71 5.45 -2.93 3.59
C GLU A 71 4.58 -4.20 3.64
N SER A 72 4.16 -4.73 2.48
CA SER A 72 3.31 -5.93 2.46
C SER A 72 4.02 -7.21 2.91
N TYR A 73 5.34 -7.30 2.72
CA TYR A 73 6.12 -8.54 2.92
C TYR A 73 7.27 -8.40 3.91
N HIS A 74 7.49 -7.24 4.54
CA HIS A 74 8.64 -6.98 5.42
C HIS A 74 8.89 -8.08 6.47
N ASN A 75 7.83 -8.66 7.03
CA ASN A 75 7.90 -9.68 8.08
C ASN A 75 8.28 -11.08 7.55
N LYS A 76 8.37 -11.29 6.24
CA LYS A 76 8.75 -12.57 5.63
C LYS A 76 9.72 -12.35 4.46
N ALA A 77 10.57 -11.34 4.59
CA ALA A 77 11.48 -10.95 3.56
C ALA A 77 12.87 -10.62 4.12
N LYS A 78 13.87 -10.66 3.25
CA LYS A 78 15.20 -10.08 3.47
C LYS A 78 15.21 -8.69 2.87
N TYR A 79 15.85 -7.72 3.53
CA TYR A 79 16.09 -6.41 2.92
C TYR A 79 17.39 -6.45 2.13
N VAL A 80 17.30 -6.03 0.87
CA VAL A 80 18.38 -6.19 -0.11
C VAL A 80 18.53 -4.93 -0.95
N GLU A 81 19.64 -4.88 -1.65
CA GLU A 81 19.89 -4.01 -2.77
C GLU A 81 20.10 -4.86 -4.02
N VAL A 82 19.46 -4.47 -5.11
CA VAL A 82 19.59 -5.13 -6.41
C VAL A 82 20.24 -4.16 -7.39
N ASN A 83 21.32 -4.56 -8.04
CA ASN A 83 22.07 -3.74 -8.99
C ASN A 83 21.77 -4.16 -10.43
N ILE A 84 20.79 -3.52 -11.06
CA ILE A 84 20.25 -3.91 -12.38
C ILE A 84 20.20 -2.72 -13.34
N ASN A 85 20.07 -2.99 -14.65
CA ASN A 85 19.91 -1.97 -15.70
C ASN A 85 18.53 -1.28 -15.68
N TYR A 86 18.05 -0.98 -14.48
CA TYR A 86 16.80 -0.31 -14.21
C TYR A 86 16.97 0.63 -13.02
N ARG A 87 16.32 1.78 -13.06
CA ARG A 87 16.20 2.68 -11.90
C ARG A 87 14.75 2.77 -11.46
N ARG A 88 14.54 2.99 -10.16
CA ARG A 88 13.19 3.18 -9.60
C ARG A 88 12.67 4.56 -9.94
N VAL A 89 11.46 4.64 -10.48
CA VAL A 89 10.84 5.90 -10.91
C VAL A 89 9.35 5.91 -10.60
N TRP A 90 8.76 7.10 -10.56
CA TRP A 90 7.32 7.28 -10.65
C TRP A 90 6.86 7.22 -12.12
N ASN A 91 6.40 6.05 -12.59
CA ASN A 91 5.98 5.88 -13.99
C ASN A 91 4.81 4.90 -14.21
N ALA A 92 4.14 4.44 -13.17
CA ALA A 92 3.10 3.42 -13.29
C ALA A 92 1.72 3.99 -12.98
N TRP A 93 1.02 4.49 -13.99
CA TRP A 93 -0.36 4.97 -13.83
C TRP A 93 -1.31 3.84 -13.43
N ASN A 94 -2.13 4.11 -12.41
CA ASN A 94 -3.22 3.27 -12.01
C ASN A 94 -4.56 3.98 -12.24
N THR A 95 -5.36 3.45 -13.14
CA THR A 95 -6.66 4.03 -13.53
C THR A 95 -7.71 3.96 -12.42
N LYS A 96 -7.66 2.94 -11.56
CA LYS A 96 -8.61 2.76 -10.46
C LYS A 96 -8.36 3.77 -9.33
N ALA A 97 -7.09 3.96 -8.95
CA ALA A 97 -6.68 4.93 -7.93
C ALA A 97 -6.55 6.36 -8.49
N ARG A 98 -6.46 6.50 -9.82
CA ARG A 98 -6.12 7.75 -10.52
C ARG A 98 -4.87 8.40 -9.92
N ALA A 99 -3.78 7.63 -9.96
CA ALA A 99 -2.52 7.95 -9.32
C ALA A 99 -1.35 7.37 -10.12
N THR A 100 -0.14 7.88 -9.88
CA THR A 100 1.11 7.29 -10.35
C THR A 100 1.76 6.51 -9.21
N PHE A 101 2.10 5.25 -9.48
CA PHE A 101 2.84 4.36 -8.59
C PHE A 101 4.29 4.18 -9.05
N LEU A 102 5.07 3.53 -8.21
CA LEU A 102 6.46 3.19 -8.49
C LEU A 102 6.54 2.12 -9.57
N GLY A 103 7.50 2.28 -10.47
CA GLY A 103 7.93 1.26 -11.38
C GLY A 103 9.44 1.30 -11.59
N LEU A 104 9.89 0.51 -12.54
CA LEU A 104 11.27 0.46 -12.98
C LEU A 104 11.36 0.98 -14.41
N GLU A 105 12.31 1.86 -14.66
CA GLU A 105 12.64 2.36 -16.00
C GLU A 105 13.99 1.80 -16.43
N LYS A 106 14.05 1.25 -17.65
CA LYS A 106 15.28 0.67 -18.19
C LYS A 106 16.35 1.75 -18.41
N THR A 107 17.59 1.41 -18.10
CA THR A 107 18.76 2.31 -18.16
C THR A 107 19.94 1.60 -18.82
N ILE A 108 20.93 2.37 -19.28
CA ILE A 108 22.16 1.81 -19.88
C ILE A 108 23.07 1.26 -18.78
N GLU A 109 23.23 2.01 -17.70
CA GLU A 109 24.06 1.63 -16.55
C GLU A 109 23.24 0.85 -15.51
N LYS A 110 23.92 0.12 -14.63
CA LYS A 110 23.24 -0.52 -13.50
C LYS A 110 23.03 0.49 -12.38
N HIS A 111 21.84 0.48 -11.80
CA HIS A 111 21.50 1.27 -10.62
C HIS A 111 21.19 0.35 -9.44
N ALA A 112 21.63 0.78 -8.26
CA ALA A 112 21.29 0.15 -7.00
C ALA A 112 19.86 0.51 -6.58
N VAL A 113 18.98 -0.48 -6.53
CA VAL A 113 17.59 -0.33 -6.05
C VAL A 113 17.42 -1.12 -4.77
N ASN A 114 17.15 -0.43 -3.67
CA ASN A 114 16.87 -1.09 -2.40
C ASN A 114 15.40 -1.57 -2.33
N GLY A 115 15.16 -2.68 -1.64
CA GLY A 115 13.85 -3.29 -1.52
C GLY A 115 13.92 -4.57 -0.70
N VAL A 116 12.98 -5.47 -0.92
CA VAL A 116 12.93 -6.75 -0.20
C VAL A 116 12.80 -7.92 -1.15
N ILE A 117 13.43 -9.05 -0.81
CA ILE A 117 13.14 -10.34 -1.46
C ILE A 117 12.39 -11.24 -0.48
N TYR A 118 11.31 -11.84 -0.95
CA TYR A 118 10.55 -12.81 -0.16
C TYR A 118 10.36 -14.11 -0.96
N PRO A 119 10.36 -15.27 -0.26
CA PRO A 119 10.14 -16.55 -0.89
C PRO A 119 8.69 -16.69 -1.34
N ILE A 120 8.50 -17.41 -2.44
CA ILE A 120 7.21 -17.85 -2.94
C ILE A 120 7.19 -19.37 -2.87
N TYR A 121 6.12 -19.95 -2.32
CA TYR A 121 6.09 -21.39 -1.99
C TYR A 121 5.25 -22.23 -2.96
N SER A 122 4.53 -21.59 -3.89
CA SER A 122 3.72 -22.32 -4.86
C SER A 122 3.52 -21.52 -6.14
N GLN A 123 3.23 -22.22 -7.23
CA GLN A 123 2.84 -21.61 -8.50
C GLN A 123 1.59 -20.73 -8.36
N LYS A 124 0.64 -21.13 -7.49
CA LYS A 124 -0.57 -20.36 -7.21
C LYS A 124 -0.26 -18.98 -6.59
N GLU A 125 0.70 -18.91 -5.66
CA GLU A 125 1.13 -17.63 -5.08
C GLU A 125 1.75 -16.70 -6.14
N ILE A 126 2.45 -17.28 -7.13
CA ILE A 126 2.96 -16.52 -8.27
C ILE A 126 1.79 -15.94 -9.10
N GLU A 127 0.79 -16.76 -9.42
CA GLU A 127 -0.40 -16.33 -10.17
C GLU A 127 -1.20 -15.25 -9.43
N GLU A 128 -1.35 -15.37 -8.10
CA GLU A 128 -1.98 -14.34 -7.26
C GLU A 128 -1.19 -13.02 -7.28
N LEU A 129 0.14 -13.09 -7.33
CA LEU A 129 0.99 -11.92 -7.50
C LEU A 129 0.84 -11.29 -8.90
N ASP A 130 0.78 -12.09 -9.97
CA ASP A 130 0.53 -11.53 -11.31
C ASP A 130 -0.82 -10.80 -11.38
N LEU A 131 -1.85 -11.36 -10.75
CA LEU A 131 -3.17 -10.74 -10.68
C LEU A 131 -3.16 -9.46 -9.86
N ARG A 132 -2.35 -9.39 -8.81
CA ARG A 132 -2.14 -8.17 -8.02
C ARG A 132 -1.38 -7.11 -8.82
N GLU A 133 -0.34 -7.50 -9.52
CA GLU A 133 0.57 -6.64 -10.27
C GLU A 133 0.14 -6.51 -11.76
N GLN A 134 -1.17 -6.55 -12.02
CA GLN A 134 -1.74 -6.31 -13.35
C GLN A 134 -1.20 -5.00 -13.95
N GLY A 135 -0.70 -5.08 -15.17
CA GLY A 135 -0.04 -3.96 -15.85
C GLY A 135 1.48 -3.98 -15.72
N TYR A 136 2.06 -4.99 -15.07
CA TYR A 136 3.50 -5.25 -15.02
C TYR A 136 3.85 -6.59 -15.69
N SER A 137 5.09 -6.72 -16.12
CA SER A 137 5.72 -7.95 -16.60
C SER A 137 6.82 -8.38 -15.65
N ARG A 138 7.05 -9.69 -15.54
CA ARG A 138 8.15 -10.21 -14.74
C ARG A 138 9.50 -9.97 -15.43
N LEU A 139 10.48 -9.53 -14.66
CA LEU A 139 11.87 -9.39 -15.04
C LEU A 139 12.72 -10.31 -14.17
N ALA A 140 13.46 -11.23 -14.78
CA ALA A 140 14.41 -12.07 -14.06
C ALA A 140 15.59 -11.23 -13.55
N ILE A 141 16.04 -11.50 -12.32
CA ILE A 141 17.17 -10.84 -11.69
C ILE A 141 18.27 -11.89 -11.45
N PRO A 142 19.50 -11.67 -11.94
CA PRO A 142 20.64 -12.52 -11.57
C PRO A 142 20.92 -12.45 -10.07
N HIS A 143 21.16 -13.60 -9.43
CA HIS A 143 21.47 -13.64 -7.99
C HIS A 143 22.74 -12.87 -7.62
N GLU A 144 23.71 -12.81 -8.52
CA GLU A 144 24.95 -12.03 -8.36
C GLU A 144 24.71 -10.52 -8.26
N ASP A 145 23.57 -10.03 -8.76
CA ASP A 145 23.18 -8.62 -8.67
C ASP A 145 22.49 -8.29 -7.33
N VAL A 146 22.30 -9.27 -6.44
CA VAL A 146 21.65 -9.09 -5.14
C VAL A 146 22.68 -8.97 -4.03
N LYS A 147 22.61 -7.87 -3.30
CA LYS A 147 23.35 -7.65 -2.05
C LYS A 147 22.38 -7.67 -0.88
N VAL A 148 22.50 -8.66 -0.01
CA VAL A 148 21.69 -8.72 1.23
C VAL A 148 22.20 -7.67 2.23
N LEU A 149 21.30 -6.80 2.68
CA LEU A 149 21.59 -5.73 3.65
C LEU A 149 21.05 -6.06 5.04
N ASN A 150 19.97 -6.86 5.12
CA ASN A 150 19.44 -7.44 6.35
C ASN A 150 18.86 -8.82 6.05
N GLU A 151 19.25 -9.83 6.83
CA GLU A 151 18.88 -11.25 6.64
C GLU A 151 17.43 -11.57 7.01
N GLY A 152 16.69 -10.61 7.55
CA GLY A 152 15.26 -10.72 7.88
C GLY A 152 14.95 -10.26 9.30
N LEU A 153 13.67 -9.97 9.54
CA LEU A 153 13.19 -9.45 10.84
C LEU A 153 12.74 -10.56 11.81
N ASN A 154 12.85 -11.83 11.42
CA ASN A 154 12.50 -12.98 12.26
C ASN A 154 13.42 -14.19 11.98
N GLU A 155 13.38 -15.15 12.89
CA GLU A 155 14.22 -16.35 12.86
C GLU A 155 14.05 -17.18 11.58
N THR A 156 12.83 -17.28 11.06
CA THR A 156 12.56 -18.00 9.81
C THR A 156 13.34 -17.43 8.64
N MET A 157 13.28 -16.10 8.46
CA MET A 157 14.00 -15.44 7.37
C MET A 157 15.50 -15.43 7.59
N LEU A 158 15.97 -15.21 8.83
CA LEU A 158 17.39 -15.24 9.17
C LEU A 158 18.07 -16.56 8.78
N ASN A 159 17.37 -17.68 8.96
CA ASN A 159 17.89 -19.02 8.66
C ASN A 159 17.68 -19.45 7.20
N MET A 160 16.80 -18.77 6.45
CA MET A 160 16.50 -19.11 5.07
C MET A 160 17.63 -18.64 4.14
N LYS A 161 18.21 -19.57 3.38
CA LYS A 161 19.24 -19.25 2.38
C LYS A 161 18.61 -18.88 1.04
N LEU A 162 19.21 -17.90 0.37
CA LEU A 162 18.90 -17.59 -1.01
C LEU A 162 19.59 -18.62 -1.91
N ASP A 163 18.81 -19.59 -2.40
CA ASP A 163 19.31 -20.63 -3.31
C ASP A 163 19.50 -20.04 -4.73
N ALA A 164 20.74 -20.03 -5.20
CA ALA A 164 21.11 -19.49 -6.51
C ALA A 164 20.49 -20.25 -7.69
N SER A 165 19.99 -21.46 -7.47
CA SER A 165 19.28 -22.25 -8.50
C SER A 165 17.80 -21.86 -8.65
N MET A 166 17.23 -21.14 -7.67
CA MET A 166 15.83 -20.73 -7.72
C MET A 166 15.63 -19.50 -8.61
N LEU A 167 14.46 -19.39 -9.23
CA LEU A 167 14.08 -18.19 -9.95
C LEU A 167 14.00 -17.00 -8.99
N LEU A 168 14.66 -15.90 -9.33
CA LEU A 168 14.47 -14.59 -8.71
C LEU A 168 13.97 -13.61 -9.77
N PHE A 169 12.88 -12.91 -9.45
CA PHE A 169 12.29 -11.95 -10.39
C PHE A 169 11.70 -10.73 -9.68
N THR A 170 11.41 -9.68 -10.46
CA THR A 170 10.65 -8.51 -10.03
C THR A 170 9.58 -8.17 -11.07
N TYR A 171 8.76 -7.17 -10.80
CA TYR A 171 7.73 -6.67 -11.72
C TYR A 171 8.15 -5.33 -12.31
N VAL A 172 8.04 -5.15 -13.62
CA VAL A 172 8.33 -3.90 -14.35
C VAL A 172 7.06 -3.46 -15.09
N PRO A 173 6.65 -2.19 -15.04
CA PRO A 173 5.45 -1.74 -15.75
C PRO A 173 5.52 -2.06 -17.24
N ASN A 174 4.40 -2.48 -17.84
CA ASN A 174 4.29 -2.77 -19.28
C ASN A 174 4.25 -1.50 -20.14
N CYS A 175 4.03 -0.35 -19.52
CA CYS A 175 3.99 0.94 -20.19
C CYS A 175 5.29 1.69 -19.95
N ASP A 176 5.91 2.14 -21.03
CA ASP A 176 7.03 3.07 -20.94
C ASP A 176 6.49 4.48 -20.67
N GLY A 177 7.01 5.12 -19.62
CA GLY A 177 7.04 6.58 -19.57
C GLY A 177 5.77 7.32 -19.14
N ASN A 178 4.85 6.70 -18.41
CA ASN A 178 3.70 7.41 -17.82
C ASN A 178 4.12 8.29 -16.62
N ALA A 179 4.71 9.45 -16.91
CA ALA A 179 5.14 10.40 -15.88
C ALA A 179 3.95 10.92 -15.04
N PRO A 180 4.17 11.33 -13.78
CA PRO A 180 3.10 11.91 -12.98
C PRO A 180 2.54 13.17 -13.63
N GLU A 181 1.22 13.31 -13.60
CA GLU A 181 0.48 14.46 -14.12
C GLU A 181 -0.71 14.80 -13.23
N ALA A 182 -1.43 15.89 -13.53
CA ALA A 182 -2.54 16.36 -12.71
C ALA A 182 -3.67 15.32 -12.51
N TRP A 183 -3.92 14.48 -13.53
CA TRP A 183 -4.93 13.41 -13.47
C TRP A 183 -4.44 12.12 -12.81
N PHE A 184 -3.12 11.92 -12.80
CA PHE A 184 -2.43 10.78 -12.21
C PHE A 184 -1.29 11.29 -11.28
N PRO A 185 -1.61 12.00 -10.19
CA PRO A 185 -0.59 12.51 -9.28
C PRO A 185 0.13 11.39 -8.53
N ILE A 186 1.29 11.70 -7.96
CA ILE A 186 1.87 10.90 -6.89
C ILE A 186 1.06 11.19 -5.63
N LEU A 187 0.54 10.16 -4.97
CA LEU A 187 -0.23 10.30 -3.74
C LEU A 187 0.69 10.22 -2.54
N GLN A 188 0.58 11.19 -1.63
CA GLN A 188 1.34 11.19 -0.39
C GLN A 188 1.09 9.92 0.43
N SER A 189 -0.16 9.44 0.53
CA SER A 189 -0.46 8.19 1.24
C SER A 189 0.23 6.95 0.66
N TYR A 190 0.60 6.97 -0.62
CA TYR A 190 1.35 5.89 -1.25
C TYR A 190 2.86 6.02 -1.01
N VAL A 191 3.39 7.25 -0.98
CA VAL A 191 4.76 7.52 -0.51
C VAL A 191 4.91 7.03 0.92
N ASP A 192 3.95 7.36 1.79
CA ASP A 192 3.94 6.92 3.19
C ASP A 192 3.96 5.40 3.31
N LEU A 193 3.11 4.71 2.56
CA LEU A 193 3.07 3.24 2.54
C LEU A 193 4.42 2.63 2.14
N CYS A 194 5.09 3.19 1.13
CA CYS A 194 6.37 2.68 0.68
C CYS A 194 7.47 2.95 1.71
N ALA A 195 7.60 4.20 2.16
CA ALA A 195 8.59 4.63 3.15
C ALA A 195 8.42 3.89 4.49
N ASN A 196 7.18 3.63 4.91
CA ASN A 196 6.89 2.85 6.10
C ASN A 196 7.45 1.42 6.04
N GLY A 197 7.40 0.80 4.86
CA GLY A 197 8.05 -0.49 4.63
C GLY A 197 9.56 -0.45 4.87
N PHE A 198 10.23 0.61 4.41
CA PHE A 198 11.68 0.78 4.63
C PHE A 198 12.01 1.13 6.09
N LEU A 199 11.14 1.88 6.78
CA LEU A 199 11.28 2.16 8.21
C LEU A 199 11.38 0.88 9.05
N ARG A 200 10.76 -0.23 8.63
CA ARG A 200 10.85 -1.53 9.34
C ARG A 200 12.28 -2.07 9.46
N PHE A 201 13.17 -1.68 8.56
CA PHE A 201 14.54 -2.17 8.49
C PHE A 201 15.57 -1.18 9.06
N ARG A 202 15.11 0.01 9.47
CA ARG A 202 15.94 1.02 10.12
C ARG A 202 16.26 0.59 11.55
N LYS A 203 17.49 0.83 11.99
CA LYS A 203 17.90 0.58 13.37
C LYS A 203 17.63 1.81 14.23
N ASP A 204 17.27 1.60 15.50
CA ASP A 204 17.10 2.69 16.45
C ASP A 204 18.38 3.54 16.55
N GLY A 205 18.23 4.85 16.44
CA GLY A 205 19.35 5.80 16.49
C GLY A 205 20.26 5.82 15.25
N GLN A 206 19.94 5.10 14.17
CA GLN A 206 20.71 5.15 12.93
C GLN A 206 20.72 6.58 12.35
N PRO A 207 21.85 7.11 11.84
CA PRO A 207 21.85 8.39 11.13
C PRO A 207 20.99 8.33 9.85
N ARG A 208 20.51 9.48 9.37
CA ARG A 208 19.77 9.59 8.09
C ARG A 208 20.72 9.83 6.93
N ASP A 209 21.64 8.89 6.72
CA ASP A 209 22.60 8.94 5.60
C ASP A 209 22.27 7.88 4.55
N ALA A 210 23.15 7.67 3.57
CA ALA A 210 22.94 6.67 2.52
C ALA A 210 22.74 5.23 3.04
N SER A 211 23.13 4.92 4.28
CA SER A 211 22.90 3.61 4.91
C SER A 211 21.46 3.41 5.43
N ASP A 212 20.71 4.50 5.60
CA ASP A 212 19.33 4.47 6.03
C ASP A 212 18.41 3.92 4.93
N PRO A 213 17.64 2.85 5.19
CA PRO A 213 16.71 2.30 4.22
C PRO A 213 15.72 3.31 3.63
N VAL A 214 15.26 4.28 4.44
CA VAL A 214 14.27 5.27 3.99
C VAL A 214 14.94 6.32 3.10
N ARG A 215 16.07 6.88 3.54
CA ARG A 215 16.84 7.86 2.75
C ARG A 215 17.28 7.24 1.42
N ARG A 216 17.80 6.01 1.45
CA ARG A 216 18.15 5.25 0.25
C ARG A 216 16.95 5.02 -0.67
N PHE A 217 15.75 4.78 -0.12
CA PHE A 217 14.53 4.69 -0.92
C PHE A 217 14.22 6.00 -1.64
N LEU A 218 14.23 7.12 -0.92
CA LEU A 218 13.90 8.44 -1.46
C LEU A 218 14.94 8.93 -2.47
N ASP A 219 16.23 8.79 -2.17
CA ASP A 219 17.35 9.25 -3.00
C ASP A 219 17.45 8.52 -4.34
N THR A 220 17.19 7.21 -4.33
CA THR A 220 17.31 6.38 -5.54
C THR A 220 15.98 6.26 -6.30
N THR A 221 14.94 6.97 -5.85
CA THR A 221 13.69 7.11 -6.59
C THR A 221 13.74 8.38 -7.43
N HIS A 222 13.59 8.25 -8.73
CA HIS A 222 13.62 9.40 -9.65
C HIS A 222 12.22 9.78 -10.16
N LYS A 223 12.18 10.89 -10.89
CA LYS A 223 10.95 11.46 -11.47
C LYS A 223 9.91 11.85 -10.42
N TRP A 224 10.37 12.32 -9.27
CA TRP A 224 9.54 13.15 -8.40
C TRP A 224 9.00 14.33 -9.20
N SER A 225 7.80 14.80 -8.84
CA SER A 225 7.04 15.69 -9.72
C SER A 225 6.28 16.73 -8.94
N LYS A 226 6.04 17.89 -9.54
CA LYS A 226 5.16 18.93 -8.97
C LYS A 226 3.73 18.43 -8.72
N TYR A 227 3.33 17.33 -9.35
CA TYR A 227 2.02 16.68 -9.16
C TYR A 227 2.01 15.74 -7.94
N MET A 228 2.50 16.23 -6.80
CA MET A 228 2.36 15.57 -5.50
C MET A 228 1.06 16.01 -4.84
N LEU A 229 0.17 15.05 -4.58
CA LEU A 229 -1.13 15.28 -3.95
C LEU A 229 -1.11 14.72 -2.52
N ASN A 230 -1.29 15.60 -1.54
CA ASN A 230 -1.52 15.21 -0.15
C ASN A 230 -2.97 14.74 0.01
N ASP A 231 -3.19 13.43 -0.21
CA ASP A 231 -4.51 12.83 -0.11
C ASP A 231 -4.84 12.35 1.32
N ARG A 232 -4.02 12.61 2.33
CA ARG A 232 -4.24 12.09 3.70
C ARG A 232 -5.56 12.55 4.33
N VAL A 233 -5.97 13.80 4.08
CA VAL A 233 -7.20 14.40 4.66
C VAL A 233 -8.46 13.84 3.99
N LEU A 234 -8.39 13.53 2.69
CA LEU A 234 -9.47 12.95 1.90
C LEU A 234 -8.91 11.76 1.12
N ALA A 235 -8.64 10.69 1.86
CA ALA A 235 -7.92 9.53 1.35
C ALA A 235 -8.57 9.00 0.07
N ARG A 236 -7.80 9.00 -1.03
CA ARG A 236 -8.15 8.22 -2.22
C ARG A 236 -7.93 6.72 -1.97
N ARG A 237 -7.24 6.38 -0.89
CA ARG A 237 -7.04 5.04 -0.34
C ARG A 237 -7.56 4.96 1.10
N PRO A 238 -8.88 5.07 1.35
CA PRO A 238 -9.46 5.18 2.70
C PRO A 238 -9.25 3.96 3.60
N TRP A 239 -8.74 2.85 3.06
CA TRP A 239 -8.37 1.65 3.80
C TRP A 239 -6.93 1.65 4.33
N VAL A 240 -6.13 2.70 4.07
CA VAL A 240 -4.74 2.85 4.55
C VAL A 240 -4.64 4.06 5.47
N SER A 241 -4.08 3.89 6.66
CA SER A 241 -3.77 4.98 7.61
C SER A 241 -2.39 4.74 8.20
N GLU A 242 -1.41 5.55 7.81
CA GLU A 242 -0.02 5.35 8.22
C GLU A 242 0.32 6.16 9.47
N LYS A 243 0.62 5.43 10.55
CA LYS A 243 0.95 6.02 11.86
C LYS A 243 2.24 6.85 11.83
N ASN A 244 3.13 6.53 10.91
CA ASN A 244 4.46 7.14 10.79
C ASN A 244 4.47 8.36 9.86
N GLN A 245 3.31 8.92 9.48
CA GLN A 245 3.23 10.04 8.54
C GLN A 245 4.13 11.23 8.91
N PHE A 246 4.22 11.60 10.19
CA PHE A 246 5.06 12.73 10.63
C PHE A 246 6.55 12.41 10.56
N VAL A 247 6.93 11.17 10.87
CA VAL A 247 8.33 10.72 10.71
C VAL A 247 8.71 10.76 9.23
N ILE A 248 7.79 10.39 8.34
CA ILE A 248 7.99 10.42 6.89
C ILE A 248 8.03 11.86 6.37
N ASP A 249 7.18 12.76 6.89
CA ASP A 249 7.26 14.20 6.59
C ASP A 249 8.65 14.75 6.93
N ASP A 250 9.21 14.40 8.10
CA ASP A 250 10.57 14.80 8.48
C ASP A 250 11.65 14.27 7.51
N TYR A 251 11.41 13.18 6.78
CA TYR A 251 12.34 12.69 5.74
C TYR A 251 12.19 13.44 4.42
N LEU A 252 10.99 13.89 4.11
CA LEU A 252 10.67 14.60 2.87
C LEU A 252 11.06 16.08 2.96
N ASP A 253 11.04 16.65 4.17
CA ASP A 253 11.45 18.02 4.46
C ASP A 253 12.97 18.15 4.78
N ASP A 254 13.73 17.06 4.65
CA ASP A 254 15.16 17.03 4.95
C ASP A 254 15.95 17.87 3.94
N GLU A 255 16.70 18.88 4.41
CA GLU A 255 17.42 19.84 3.55
C GLU A 255 18.51 19.17 2.70
N ASP A 256 18.96 17.98 3.11
CA ASP A 256 19.96 17.17 2.41
C ASP A 256 19.35 16.22 1.34
N ASP A 257 18.08 16.40 0.95
CA ASP A 257 17.44 15.60 -0.10
C ASP A 257 18.08 15.82 -1.49
N VAL A 258 18.54 14.73 -2.12
CA VAL A 258 19.24 14.76 -3.42
C VAL A 258 18.30 15.07 -4.60
N ASN A 259 16.98 14.87 -4.43
CA ASN A 259 16.02 14.95 -5.53
C ASN A 259 15.13 16.20 -5.52
N ASP A 260 15.32 17.13 -4.57
CA ASP A 260 14.43 18.29 -4.36
C ASP A 260 12.94 17.87 -4.38
N ILE A 261 12.57 16.87 -3.56
CA ILE A 261 11.23 16.27 -3.58
C ILE A 261 10.17 17.37 -3.36
N PRO A 262 9.24 17.59 -4.32
CA PRO A 262 8.26 18.66 -4.19
C PRO A 262 7.28 18.39 -3.05
N ALA A 263 6.98 19.43 -2.27
CA ALA A 263 5.96 19.36 -1.23
C ALA A 263 4.60 18.93 -1.81
N ALA A 264 3.93 17.99 -1.13
CA ALA A 264 2.61 17.52 -1.51
C ALA A 264 1.54 18.57 -1.18
N LEU A 265 0.74 18.95 -2.19
CA LEU A 265 -0.30 19.96 -2.03
C LEU A 265 -1.59 19.33 -1.50
N TYR A 266 -2.28 20.04 -0.61
CA TYR A 266 -3.64 19.66 -0.22
C TYR A 266 -4.59 19.67 -1.43
N PRO A 267 -5.70 18.91 -1.40
CA PRO A 267 -6.56 18.76 -2.57
C PRO A 267 -7.06 20.09 -3.17
N THR A 268 -7.32 21.10 -2.34
CA THR A 268 -7.73 22.44 -2.79
C THR A 268 -6.61 23.15 -3.54
N ASP A 269 -5.40 23.19 -2.97
CA ASP A 269 -4.25 23.88 -3.56
C ASP A 269 -3.76 23.17 -4.81
N PHE A 270 -3.75 21.83 -4.78
CA PHE A 270 -3.48 21.00 -5.95
C PHE A 270 -4.45 21.32 -7.08
N SER A 271 -5.75 21.35 -6.77
CA SER A 271 -6.78 21.65 -7.77
C SER A 271 -6.60 23.05 -8.33
N VAL A 272 -6.43 24.08 -7.50
CA VAL A 272 -6.23 25.47 -7.96
C VAL A 272 -4.99 25.57 -8.84
N ARG A 273 -3.87 24.96 -8.43
CA ARG A 273 -2.61 25.02 -9.17
C ARG A 273 -2.71 24.37 -10.55
N PHE A 274 -3.42 23.26 -10.65
CA PHE A 274 -3.46 22.45 -11.88
C PHE A 274 -4.81 22.49 -12.60
N PHE A 275 -5.75 23.34 -12.17
CA PHE A 275 -7.11 23.41 -12.73
C PHE A 275 -7.09 23.67 -14.22
N ARG A 276 -6.24 24.59 -14.68
CA ARG A 276 -6.13 24.94 -16.10
C ARG A 276 -5.63 23.76 -16.93
N GLU A 277 -4.60 23.05 -16.47
CA GLU A 277 -4.08 21.85 -17.13
C GLU A 277 -5.15 20.74 -17.18
N ILE A 278 -5.91 20.58 -16.10
CA ILE A 278 -7.04 19.64 -16.01
C ILE A 278 -8.16 20.03 -17.00
N GLN A 279 -8.50 21.32 -17.09
CA GLN A 279 -9.51 21.85 -18.03
C GLN A 279 -9.08 21.73 -19.49
N GLU A 280 -7.81 21.98 -19.78
CA GLU A 280 -7.23 21.83 -21.11
C GLU A 280 -7.15 20.34 -21.53
N GLY A 281 -6.98 19.43 -20.56
CA GLY A 281 -7.02 17.97 -20.77
C GLY A 281 -8.42 17.32 -20.71
N LEU A 282 -9.49 18.07 -20.41
CA LEU A 282 -10.85 17.57 -20.18
C LEU A 282 -11.59 17.11 -21.45
N MET A 283 -10.93 17.15 -22.62
CA MET A 283 -11.49 16.66 -23.90
C MET A 283 -10.93 15.32 -24.39
N THR A 284 -9.95 14.67 -23.74
CA THR A 284 -9.27 13.50 -24.37
C THR A 284 -8.99 12.25 -23.53
N CYS A 285 -9.30 12.16 -22.23
CA CYS A 285 -9.11 10.91 -21.49
C CYS A 285 -10.38 10.38 -20.78
N GLY A 286 -11.23 9.70 -21.58
CA GLY A 286 -11.94 8.49 -21.16
C GLY A 286 -13.02 8.60 -20.08
N THR A 287 -14.22 8.99 -20.48
CA THR A 287 -15.47 8.48 -19.87
C THR A 287 -15.73 7.00 -20.20
N ASP A 288 -14.86 6.35 -20.98
CA ASP A 288 -15.03 4.97 -21.40
C ASP A 288 -14.54 3.97 -20.34
N ARG A 289 -15.48 3.56 -19.47
CA ARG A 289 -15.46 2.22 -18.86
C ARG A 289 -15.68 1.08 -19.90
N LYS A 290 -15.72 1.39 -21.20
CA LYS A 290 -15.97 0.43 -22.28
C LYS A 290 -14.97 0.61 -23.42
N ARG A 291 -13.71 0.19 -23.24
CA ARG A 291 -12.79 -0.24 -24.30
C ARG A 291 -11.48 -0.75 -23.69
N TYR A 292 -11.56 -1.91 -23.04
CA TYR A 292 -10.42 -2.81 -22.80
C TYR A 292 -10.87 -4.27 -22.94
N VAL A 293 -11.89 -4.52 -23.76
CA VAL A 293 -12.32 -5.86 -24.15
C VAL A 293 -12.42 -5.86 -25.68
N SER A 294 -11.75 -6.83 -26.28
CA SER A 294 -11.56 -7.15 -27.69
C SER A 294 -10.68 -6.20 -28.51
N ASP A 295 -9.37 -6.47 -28.51
CA ASP A 295 -8.64 -6.61 -29.77
C ASP A 295 -7.95 -7.98 -29.78
N ASN A 296 -8.71 -8.98 -30.24
CA ASN A 296 -8.12 -10.15 -30.90
C ASN A 296 -7.64 -9.67 -32.27
N SER A 297 -6.43 -9.12 -32.33
CA SER A 297 -5.67 -9.07 -33.58
C SER A 297 -4.48 -10.00 -33.44
N ILE A 298 -4.63 -11.10 -34.17
CA ILE A 298 -3.65 -12.12 -34.49
C ILE A 298 -2.40 -11.43 -35.04
N CYS A 299 -1.25 -11.62 -34.39
CA CYS A 299 0.05 -11.50 -35.06
C CYS A 299 0.54 -12.91 -35.38
N HIS A 300 0.54 -13.22 -36.67
CA HIS A 300 1.39 -14.25 -37.26
C HIS A 300 2.86 -13.82 -37.20
#